data_AF-A0A1I8C5V9-F1
#
_entry.id   AF-A0A1I8C5V9-F1
#
_cell.length_a   1.000
_cell.length_b   1.000
_cell.length_c   1.000
_cell.angle_alpha   90.00
_cell.angle_beta   90.00
_cell.angle_gamma   90.00
#
_symmetry.space_group_name_H-M   'P 1'
#
loop_
_entity.id
_entity.type
_entity.pdbx_description
1 polymer ?
#
loop_
_entity_poly.entity_id
_entity_poly.type
_entity_poly.pdbx_seq_one_letter_code
_entity_poly.pdbx_strand_id
1 'polypeptide(L)'
;MSTHQASSGQSLSKKKETHLRCERQRREAINNGYGELKELLPKSLSSQGCKTTNASILFRSFDYIGQLQEKISSQDEELDKLKANYAALEMISNQYENLSKESSAHVVESRDQKMLVKLLEMSFDSFKKDVDTEDYTKLTQTLITWVEKMDYKVGLSVEPIFEPPNTEALLKECAWLQESKVPHVFKELEFVIREICKKLNISSKLNTKFLNSITEEKVAKSCFGINQSEKHMLVSKSGADQLKATVFLLGENVCQVEISFKHSKYPSGVFRSTAMPNVQWKLQQLQDTGNYCVKIHQTLVKALESITKLEQDKSWDLASADFVMSAITQLTDLFKRAKNAMILPRKKTLAELENFQPTKFFNPPLPPDYLISVYISASKVICATYQTQSKVSIPPLPIQNSLNISQAECIVPQFMDVLYVLNVASGQLNHLEMSMKTVVCQLNKYVK
;
A
#
# COMPACT_ATOMS: atom_id res chain seq x y z
N MET A 1 -48.55 -44.70 -62.38
CA MET A 1 -48.27 -43.28 -62.09
C MET A 1 -49.19 -42.80 -60.97
N SER A 2 -48.73 -42.76 -59.70
CA SER A 2 -49.46 -42.12 -58.59
C SER A 2 -48.58 -42.04 -57.33
N THR A 3 -47.53 -41.23 -57.32
CA THR A 3 -46.72 -40.98 -56.10
C THR A 3 -45.92 -39.68 -56.21
N HIS A 4 -46.54 -38.50 -56.33
CA HIS A 4 -45.77 -37.24 -56.20
C HIS A 4 -46.48 -36.04 -55.53
N GLN A 5 -47.70 -36.17 -55.00
CA GLN A 5 -48.39 -35.05 -54.33
C GLN A 5 -48.33 -35.03 -52.79
N ALA A 6 -47.75 -36.04 -52.12
CA ALA A 6 -47.78 -36.13 -50.66
C ALA A 6 -46.59 -35.47 -49.91
N SER A 7 -45.46 -35.17 -50.58
CA SER A 7 -44.22 -34.75 -49.88
C SER A 7 -44.12 -33.25 -49.55
N SER A 8 -44.81 -32.38 -50.30
CA SER A 8 -44.78 -30.93 -50.08
C SER A 8 -45.57 -30.48 -48.85
N GLY A 9 -46.70 -31.15 -48.55
CA GLY A 9 -47.54 -30.87 -47.37
C GLY A 9 -46.88 -31.24 -46.04
N GLN A 10 -46.10 -32.34 -46.00
CA GLN A 10 -45.38 -32.76 -44.79
C GLN A 10 -44.21 -31.83 -44.42
N SER A 11 -43.51 -31.27 -45.42
CA SER A 11 -42.42 -30.30 -45.19
C SER A 11 -42.92 -28.98 -44.60
N LEU A 12 -44.07 -28.48 -45.06
CA LEU A 12 -44.73 -27.29 -44.52
C LEU A 12 -45.26 -27.52 -43.10
N SER A 13 -45.82 -28.69 -42.82
CA SER A 13 -46.27 -29.08 -41.47
C SER A 13 -45.11 -29.12 -40.46
N LYS A 14 -43.97 -29.74 -40.81
CA LYS A 14 -42.78 -29.78 -39.96
C LYS A 14 -42.20 -28.38 -39.69
N LYS A 15 -42.18 -27.50 -40.70
CA LYS A 15 -41.75 -26.10 -40.52
C LYS A 15 -42.67 -25.33 -39.58
N LYS A 16 -43.99 -25.52 -39.68
CA LYS A 16 -44.97 -24.91 -38.76
C LYS A 16 -44.79 -25.39 -37.32
N GLU A 17 -44.56 -26.68 -37.13
CA GLU A 17 -44.33 -27.27 -35.80
C GLU A 17 -43.05 -26.74 -35.15
N THR A 18 -41.95 -26.68 -35.90
CA THR A 18 -40.69 -26.08 -35.41
C THR A 18 -40.86 -24.60 -35.08
N HIS A 19 -41.57 -23.83 -35.92
CA HIS A 19 -41.84 -22.42 -35.65
C HIS A 19 -42.66 -22.22 -34.36
N LEU A 20 -43.70 -23.03 -34.14
CA LEU A 20 -44.49 -23.00 -32.91
C LEU A 20 -43.67 -23.37 -31.68
N ARG A 21 -42.75 -24.33 -31.79
CA ARG A 21 -41.83 -24.70 -30.71
C ARG A 21 -40.87 -23.57 -30.37
N CYS A 22 -40.24 -22.94 -31.37
CA CYS A 22 -39.36 -21.80 -31.16
C CYS A 22 -40.10 -20.60 -30.56
N GLU A 23 -41.32 -20.31 -31.02
CA GLU A 23 -42.13 -19.21 -30.46
C GLU A 23 -42.57 -19.51 -29.02
N ARG A 24 -42.87 -20.77 -28.67
CA ARG A 24 -43.14 -21.15 -27.28
C ARG A 24 -41.92 -20.91 -26.39
N GLN A 25 -40.75 -21.38 -26.82
CA GLN A 25 -39.50 -21.19 -26.08
C GLN A 25 -39.17 -19.69 -25.91
N ARG A 26 -39.39 -18.87 -26.94
CA ARG A 26 -39.23 -17.42 -26.88
C ARG A 26 -40.15 -16.79 -25.83
N ARG A 27 -41.43 -17.19 -25.82
CA ARG A 27 -42.41 -16.70 -24.84
C ARG A 27 -42.08 -17.12 -23.41
N GLU A 28 -41.62 -18.35 -23.21
CA GLU A 28 -41.18 -18.84 -21.91
C GLU A 28 -39.98 -18.03 -21.39
N ALA A 29 -38.98 -17.75 -22.24
CA ALA A 29 -37.85 -16.90 -21.87
C ALA A 29 -38.27 -15.46 -21.50
N ILE A 30 -39.20 -14.87 -22.25
CA ILE A 30 -39.75 -13.54 -21.94
C ILE A 30 -40.50 -13.56 -20.60
N ASN A 31 -41.32 -14.59 -20.35
CA ASN A 31 -42.07 -14.71 -19.09
C ASN A 31 -41.14 -14.90 -17.89
N ASN A 32 -40.06 -15.66 -18.05
CA ASN A 32 -39.03 -15.80 -17.01
C ASN A 32 -38.37 -14.45 -16.72
N GLY A 33 -38.03 -13.67 -17.76
CA GLY A 33 -37.49 -12.32 -17.60
C GLY A 33 -38.41 -11.36 -16.84
N TYR A 34 -39.73 -11.43 -17.05
CA TYR A 34 -40.70 -10.68 -16.23
C TYR A 34 -40.72 -11.13 -14.76
N GLY A 35 -40.51 -12.42 -14.52
CA GLY A 35 -40.38 -12.99 -13.17
C GLY A 35 -39.15 -12.44 -12.44
N GLU A 36 -37.97 -12.53 -13.06
CA GLU A 36 -36.71 -12.01 -12.49
C GLU A 36 -36.78 -10.50 -12.24
N LEU A 37 -37.30 -9.74 -13.22
CA LEU A 37 -37.46 -8.30 -13.08
C LEU A 37 -38.37 -7.94 -11.89
N LYS A 38 -39.43 -8.71 -11.67
CA LYS A 38 -40.33 -8.51 -10.53
C LYS A 38 -39.66 -8.76 -9.18
N GLU A 39 -38.73 -9.71 -9.10
CA GLU A 39 -38.00 -10.02 -7.86
C GLU A 39 -37.01 -8.92 -7.46
N LEU A 40 -36.45 -8.21 -8.45
CA LEU A 40 -35.52 -7.08 -8.23
C LEU A 40 -36.23 -5.80 -7.78
N LEU A 41 -37.55 -5.69 -7.94
CA LEU A 41 -38.30 -4.52 -7.53
C LEU A 41 -38.57 -4.52 -6.02
N PRO A 42 -38.39 -3.37 -5.33
CA PRO A 42 -38.71 -3.27 -3.91
C PRO A 42 -40.16 -3.60 -3.61
N LYS A 43 -40.38 -4.35 -2.53
CA LYS A 43 -41.73 -4.73 -2.06
C LYS A 43 -42.60 -3.51 -1.71
N SER A 44 -42.00 -2.35 -1.45
CA SER A 44 -42.68 -1.07 -1.19
C SER A 44 -43.40 -0.49 -2.41
N LEU A 45 -43.01 -0.85 -3.64
CA LEU A 45 -43.71 -0.44 -4.86
C LEU A 45 -44.91 -1.35 -5.20
N SER A 46 -45.22 -2.33 -4.34
CA SER A 46 -46.37 -3.22 -4.50
C SER A 46 -47.63 -2.57 -3.93
N SER A 47 -48.60 -2.21 -4.77
CA SER A 47 -49.96 -1.95 -4.28
C SER A 47 -50.55 -3.26 -3.71
N GLN A 48 -50.71 -3.28 -2.39
CA GLN A 48 -51.18 -4.45 -1.65
C GLN A 48 -52.60 -4.80 -2.12
N GLY A 49 -52.75 -5.94 -2.81
CA GLY A 49 -54.04 -6.47 -3.28
C GLY A 49 -54.32 -6.43 -4.79
N CYS A 50 -53.45 -5.85 -5.63
CA CYS A 50 -53.68 -5.81 -7.09
C CYS A 50 -52.78 -6.80 -7.86
N LYS A 51 -53.35 -7.57 -8.82
CA LYS A 51 -52.59 -8.53 -9.64
C LYS A 51 -51.53 -7.80 -10.45
N THR A 52 -50.26 -8.16 -10.27
CA THR A 52 -49.13 -7.53 -10.98
C THR A 52 -49.15 -7.95 -12.45
N THR A 53 -49.56 -7.07 -13.35
CA THR A 53 -49.54 -7.30 -14.79
C THR A 53 -48.14 -7.04 -15.37
N ASN A 54 -47.80 -7.63 -16.51
CA ASN A 54 -46.51 -7.39 -17.19
C ASN A 54 -46.27 -5.90 -17.46
N ALA A 55 -47.31 -5.16 -17.86
CA ALA A 55 -47.23 -3.71 -18.04
C ALA A 55 -46.88 -2.99 -16.72
N SER A 56 -47.52 -3.38 -15.61
CA SER A 56 -47.22 -2.79 -14.29
C SER A 56 -45.79 -3.08 -13.82
N ILE A 57 -45.20 -4.22 -14.19
CA ILE A 57 -43.80 -4.54 -13.87
C ILE A 57 -42.86 -3.59 -14.60
N LEU A 58 -43.11 -3.31 -15.89
CA LEU A 58 -42.27 -2.40 -16.68
C LEU A 58 -42.34 -0.96 -16.16
N PHE A 59 -43.53 -0.43 -15.89
CA PHE A 59 -43.68 0.93 -15.36
C PHE A 59 -42.97 1.11 -14.01
N ARG A 60 -43.16 0.16 -13.08
CA ARG A 60 -42.47 0.20 -11.77
C ARG A 60 -40.95 0.08 -11.91
N SER A 61 -40.48 -0.69 -12.89
CA SER A 61 -39.04 -0.81 -13.16
C SER A 61 -38.46 0.49 -13.69
N PHE A 62 -39.18 1.18 -14.58
CA PHE A 62 -38.79 2.49 -15.08
C PHE A 62 -38.70 3.52 -13.94
N ASP A 63 -39.74 3.60 -13.10
CA ASP A 63 -39.76 4.52 -11.96
C ASP A 63 -38.64 4.21 -10.95
N TYR A 64 -38.39 2.93 -10.68
CA TYR A 64 -37.32 2.52 -9.75
C TYR A 64 -35.92 2.82 -10.29
N ILE A 65 -35.69 2.65 -11.59
CA ILE A 65 -34.42 3.06 -12.23
C ILE A 65 -34.23 4.58 -12.09
N GLY A 66 -35.29 5.37 -12.29
CA GLY A 66 -35.24 6.83 -12.08
C GLY A 66 -34.86 7.19 -10.64
N GLN A 67 -35.49 6.57 -9.65
CA GLN A 67 -35.15 6.78 -8.22
C GLN A 67 -33.71 6.38 -7.89
N LEU A 68 -33.21 5.29 -8.47
CA LEU A 68 -31.82 4.87 -8.29
C LEU A 68 -30.84 5.87 -8.92
N GLN A 69 -31.16 6.43 -10.09
CA GLN A 69 -30.34 7.45 -10.73
C GLN A 69 -30.27 8.73 -9.90
N GLU A 70 -31.41 9.20 -9.37
CA GLU A 70 -31.43 10.35 -8.44
C GLU A 70 -30.63 10.06 -7.17
N LYS A 71 -30.75 8.85 -6.61
CA LYS A 71 -29.99 8.46 -5.42
C LYS A 71 -28.49 8.42 -5.68
N ILE A 72 -28.05 7.91 -6.83
CA ILE A 72 -26.63 7.92 -7.23
C ILE A 72 -26.15 9.37 -7.33
N SER A 73 -26.91 10.25 -8.00
CA SER A 73 -26.56 11.67 -8.11
C SER A 73 -26.42 12.35 -6.74
N SER A 74 -27.38 12.11 -5.83
CA SER A 74 -27.34 12.67 -4.47
C SER A 74 -26.15 12.14 -3.67
N GLN A 75 -25.80 10.85 -3.81
CA GLN A 75 -24.67 10.26 -3.11
C GLN A 75 -23.33 10.77 -3.66
N ASP A 76 -23.23 10.99 -4.97
CA ASP A 76 -22.04 11.60 -5.59
C ASP A 76 -21.82 13.03 -5.08
N GLU A 77 -22.89 13.83 -4.97
CA GLU A 77 -22.83 15.18 -4.38
C GLU A 77 -22.38 15.16 -2.90
N GLU A 78 -22.89 14.24 -2.09
CA GLU A 78 -22.44 14.07 -0.69
C GLU A 78 -20.97 13.64 -0.61
N LEU A 79 -20.54 12.76 -1.52
CA LEU A 79 -19.18 12.25 -1.57
C LEU A 79 -18.20 13.37 -1.96
N ASP A 80 -18.59 14.26 -2.88
CA ASP A 80 -17.78 15.44 -3.23
C ASP A 80 -17.72 16.46 -2.10
N LYS A 81 -18.82 16.69 -1.37
CA LYS A 81 -18.80 17.51 -0.13
C LYS A 81 -17.86 16.90 0.91
N LEU A 82 -17.90 15.58 1.11
CA LEU A 82 -17.06 14.90 2.10
C LEU A 82 -15.58 14.92 1.70
N LYS A 83 -15.26 14.76 0.41
CA LYS A 83 -13.90 14.94 -0.12
C LYS A 83 -13.40 16.37 0.09
N ALA A 84 -14.23 17.38 -0.14
CA ALA A 84 -13.87 18.77 0.09
C ALA A 84 -13.56 19.03 1.58
N ASN A 85 -14.40 18.49 2.48
CA ASN A 85 -14.16 18.57 3.92
C ASN A 85 -12.87 17.83 4.34
N TYR A 86 -12.63 16.65 3.77
CA TYR A 86 -11.39 15.90 4.02
C TYR A 86 -10.16 16.68 3.56
N ALA A 87 -10.19 17.26 2.35
CA ALA A 87 -9.09 18.07 1.84
C ALA A 87 -8.85 19.32 2.70
N ALA A 88 -9.92 19.98 3.18
CA ALA A 88 -9.80 21.10 4.11
C ALA A 88 -9.18 20.67 5.45
N LEU A 89 -9.59 19.53 6.01
CA LEU A 89 -9.02 18.97 7.24
C LEU A 89 -7.56 18.53 7.05
N GLU A 90 -7.21 17.98 5.90
CA GLU A 90 -5.84 17.60 5.55
C GLU A 90 -4.96 18.85 5.41
N MET A 91 -5.46 19.92 4.80
CA MET A 91 -4.78 21.23 4.78
C MET A 91 -4.57 21.76 6.19
N ILE A 92 -5.59 21.72 7.06
CA ILE A 92 -5.48 22.12 8.46
C ILE A 92 -4.46 21.25 9.20
N SER A 93 -4.48 19.93 9.03
CA SER A 93 -3.52 19.00 9.63
C SER A 93 -2.10 19.30 9.17
N ASN A 94 -1.88 19.54 7.88
CA ASN A 94 -0.59 19.92 7.35
C ASN A 94 -0.12 21.28 7.88
N GLN A 95 -1.02 22.25 8.05
CA GLN A 95 -0.70 23.52 8.71
C GLN A 95 -0.32 23.30 10.17
N TYR A 96 -1.01 22.44 10.92
CA TYR A 96 -0.62 22.08 12.29
C TYR A 96 0.71 21.32 12.34
N GLU A 97 1.00 20.43 11.40
CA GLU A 97 2.31 19.79 11.31
C GLU A 97 3.42 20.77 10.95
N ASN A 98 3.15 21.73 10.07
CA ASN A 98 4.12 22.77 9.73
C ASN A 98 4.32 23.73 10.91
N LEU A 99 3.24 24.11 11.60
CA LEU A 99 3.29 24.83 12.86
C LEU A 99 3.95 24.02 13.97
N SER A 100 3.89 22.67 13.97
CA SER A 100 4.61 21.81 14.93
C SER A 100 6.08 21.66 14.58
N LYS A 101 6.43 21.71 13.29
CA LYS A 101 7.81 21.72 12.77
C LYS A 101 8.46 23.09 12.99
N GLU A 102 7.71 24.18 12.83
CA GLU A 102 8.12 25.54 13.21
C GLU A 102 8.07 25.75 14.74
N SER A 103 7.11 25.17 15.45
CA SER A 103 7.10 25.10 16.92
C SER A 103 8.17 24.19 17.49
N SER A 104 8.76 23.26 16.73
CA SER A 104 9.97 22.56 17.19
C SER A 104 11.19 23.48 17.20
N ALA A 105 11.09 24.69 16.61
CA ALA A 105 12.04 25.78 16.83
C ALA A 105 11.63 26.74 17.96
N HIS A 106 10.39 26.68 18.51
CA HIS A 106 9.95 27.69 19.48
C HIS A 106 8.93 27.28 20.58
N VAL A 107 8.65 25.99 20.77
CA VAL A 107 7.85 25.46 21.90
C VAL A 107 8.70 24.46 22.68
N VAL A 108 9.85 24.95 23.15
CA VAL A 108 10.24 24.69 24.52
C VAL A 108 9.47 25.75 25.30
N GLU A 109 8.73 25.42 26.36
CA GLU A 109 8.39 26.43 27.38
C GLU A 109 9.66 27.21 27.64
N SER A 110 9.75 28.45 27.15
CA SER A 110 11.06 29.10 27.00
C SER A 110 11.81 28.94 28.31
N ARG A 111 13.07 28.54 28.26
CA ARG A 111 13.92 28.39 29.45
C ARG A 111 13.76 29.62 30.35
N ASP A 112 13.58 30.79 29.75
CA ASP A 112 13.33 32.07 30.38
C ASP A 112 11.97 32.13 31.09
N GLN A 113 10.92 31.55 30.53
CA GLN A 113 9.58 31.48 31.13
C GLN A 113 9.53 30.54 32.33
N LYS A 114 10.15 29.36 32.26
CA LYS A 114 10.28 28.46 33.42
C LYS A 114 11.14 29.06 34.53
N MET A 115 12.21 29.76 34.14
CA MET A 115 13.09 30.44 35.08
C MET A 115 12.39 31.61 35.77
N LEU A 116 11.59 32.38 35.03
CA LEU A 116 10.76 33.45 35.58
C LEU A 116 9.72 32.90 36.57
N VAL A 117 9.02 31.81 36.20
CA VAL A 117 8.02 31.19 37.09
C VAL A 117 8.67 30.71 38.39
N LYS A 118 9.82 30.03 38.32
CA LYS A 118 10.52 29.55 39.52
C LYS A 118 11.07 30.69 40.38
N LEU A 119 11.55 31.79 39.78
CA LEU A 119 11.97 32.98 40.52
C LEU A 119 10.78 33.62 41.23
N LEU A 120 9.64 33.76 40.55
CA LEU A 120 8.42 34.30 41.14
C LEU A 120 7.92 33.43 42.30
N GLU A 121 7.99 32.11 42.19
CA GLU A 121 7.65 31.19 43.28
C GLU A 121 8.59 31.34 44.49
N MET A 122 9.90 31.39 44.26
CA MET A 122 10.89 31.58 45.33
C MET A 122 10.74 32.95 46.02
N SER A 123 10.49 34.00 45.25
CA SER A 123 10.18 35.33 45.77
C SER A 123 8.89 35.32 46.58
N PHE A 124 7.86 34.62 46.11
CA PHE A 124 6.58 34.53 46.82
C PHE A 124 6.67 33.73 48.12
N ASP A 125 7.48 32.66 48.16
CA ASP A 125 7.70 31.90 49.37
C ASP A 125 8.51 32.68 50.42
N SER A 126 9.51 33.46 50.00
CA SER A 126 10.22 34.38 50.91
C SER A 126 9.28 35.48 51.42
N PHE A 127 8.44 36.04 50.55
CA PHE A 127 7.44 37.02 50.94
C PHE A 127 6.53 36.48 52.05
N LYS A 128 5.98 35.27 51.87
CA LYS A 128 5.09 34.64 52.86
C LYS A 128 5.75 34.41 54.21
N LYS A 129 7.07 34.22 54.25
CA LYS A 129 7.82 33.96 55.48
C LYS A 129 8.20 35.25 56.21
N ASP A 130 8.62 36.27 55.47
CA ASP A 130 9.34 37.42 56.02
C ASP A 130 8.49 38.71 56.04
N VAL A 131 7.32 38.73 55.40
CA VAL A 131 6.39 39.86 55.40
C VAL A 131 5.16 39.55 56.26
N ASP A 132 4.99 40.31 57.34
CA ASP A 132 3.82 40.21 58.22
C ASP A 132 2.67 41.06 57.66
N THR A 133 1.51 40.43 57.46
CA THR A 133 0.31 41.05 56.86
C THR A 133 -0.81 41.32 57.87
N GLU A 134 -0.57 41.09 59.17
CA GLU A 134 -1.60 41.23 60.22
C GLU A 134 -2.04 42.67 60.49
N ASP A 135 -1.14 43.66 60.30
CA ASP A 135 -1.42 45.08 60.53
C ASP A 135 -0.67 45.96 59.50
N TYR A 136 -1.29 47.06 59.08
CA TYR A 136 -0.76 47.99 58.08
C TYR A 136 0.60 48.59 58.48
N THR A 137 0.78 48.85 59.78
CA THR A 137 2.04 49.41 60.29
C THR A 137 3.17 48.37 60.26
N LYS A 138 2.86 47.10 60.60
CA LYS A 138 3.81 46.00 60.50
C LYS A 138 4.16 45.68 59.05
N LEU A 139 3.15 45.62 58.18
CA LEU A 139 3.30 45.39 56.75
C LEU A 139 4.29 46.40 56.14
N THR A 140 4.09 47.69 56.39
CA THR A 140 4.94 48.75 55.82
C THR A 140 6.38 48.70 56.35
N GLN A 141 6.59 48.27 57.61
CA GLN A 141 7.93 48.07 58.17
C GLN A 141 8.62 46.82 57.61
N THR A 142 7.93 45.67 57.56
CA THR A 142 8.54 44.40 57.13
C THR A 142 8.72 44.31 55.62
N LEU A 143 7.82 44.94 54.84
CA LEU A 143 7.86 44.89 53.38
C LEU A 143 9.12 45.59 52.83
N ILE A 144 9.45 46.78 53.34
CA ILE A 144 10.61 47.54 52.88
C ILE A 144 11.90 46.77 53.20
N THR A 145 12.03 46.25 54.42
CA THR A 145 13.20 45.44 54.83
C THR A 145 13.31 44.14 54.04
N TRP A 146 12.19 43.52 53.66
CA TRP A 146 12.19 42.33 52.82
C TRP A 146 12.66 42.63 51.39
N VAL A 147 12.17 43.71 50.77
CA VAL A 147 12.61 44.13 49.43
C VAL A 147 14.11 44.43 49.40
N GLU A 148 14.66 45.07 50.44
CA GLU A 148 16.11 45.34 50.53
C GLU A 148 16.97 44.07 50.72
N LYS A 149 16.41 43.02 51.34
CA LYS A 149 17.08 41.72 51.50
C LYS A 149 17.00 40.82 50.27
N MET A 150 16.08 41.09 49.34
CA MET A 150 15.94 40.34 48.10
C MET A 150 17.12 40.65 47.18
N ASP A 151 18.20 39.87 47.28
CA ASP A 151 19.38 40.01 46.45
C ASP A 151 19.11 39.47 45.02
N TYR A 152 18.53 40.33 44.19
CA TYR A 152 18.24 40.04 42.78
C TYR A 152 19.51 39.83 41.94
N LYS A 153 20.71 40.11 42.47
CA LYS A 153 21.98 39.85 41.77
C LYS A 153 22.42 38.39 41.85
N VAL A 154 22.05 37.67 42.92
CA VAL A 154 22.42 36.25 43.10
C VAL A 154 21.61 35.34 42.15
N GLY A 155 20.40 35.74 41.75
CA GLY A 155 19.55 34.99 40.82
C GLY A 155 20.02 34.93 39.36
N LEU A 156 21.02 35.75 38.97
CA LEU A 156 21.62 35.73 37.63
C LEU A 156 22.93 34.94 37.55
N SER A 157 23.50 34.56 38.70
CA SER A 157 24.67 33.67 38.79
C SER A 157 24.19 32.22 38.76
N VAL A 158 23.75 31.77 37.59
CA VAL A 158 23.39 30.36 37.36
C VAL A 158 24.69 29.58 37.14
N GLU A 159 25.18 28.89 38.16
CA GLU A 159 25.84 27.62 37.87
C GLU A 159 24.77 26.69 37.29
N PRO A 160 24.96 26.17 36.07
CA PRO A 160 23.98 25.28 35.48
C PRO A 160 23.92 24.02 36.34
N ILE A 161 22.74 23.75 36.93
CA ILE A 161 22.35 22.40 37.35
C ILE A 161 22.07 21.59 36.06
N PHE A 162 23.10 21.44 35.24
CA PHE A 162 23.18 20.42 34.21
C PHE A 162 24.14 19.40 34.79
N GLU A 163 23.61 18.38 35.46
CA GLU A 163 24.41 17.18 35.64
C GLU A 163 24.65 16.61 34.24
N PRO A 164 25.89 16.60 33.73
CA PRO A 164 26.16 15.94 32.48
C PRO A 164 25.67 14.50 32.56
N PRO A 165 25.01 13.96 31.51
CA PRO A 165 24.57 12.59 31.53
C PRO A 165 25.78 11.72 31.84
N ASN A 166 25.61 10.78 32.78
CA ASN A 166 26.69 9.91 33.22
C ASN A 166 27.24 9.17 31.98
N THR A 167 28.41 9.59 31.51
CA THR A 167 29.04 9.09 30.29
C THR A 167 29.40 7.63 30.41
N GLU A 168 29.73 7.16 31.61
CA GLU A 168 29.96 5.74 31.89
C GLU A 168 28.67 4.92 31.74
N ALA A 169 27.54 5.45 32.22
CA ALA A 169 26.24 4.81 32.05
C ALA A 169 25.82 4.75 30.57
N LEU A 170 26.03 5.83 29.81
CA LEU A 170 25.76 5.86 28.36
C LEU A 170 26.65 4.88 27.58
N LEU A 171 27.93 4.74 27.95
CA LEU A 171 28.83 3.76 27.34
C LEU A 171 28.36 2.33 27.64
N LYS A 172 27.95 2.05 28.87
CA LYS A 172 27.37 0.74 29.25
C LYS A 172 26.07 0.45 28.52
N GLU A 173 25.19 1.44 28.37
CA GLU A 173 23.96 1.30 27.60
C GLU A 173 24.24 1.03 26.12
N CYS A 174 25.19 1.76 25.53
CA CYS A 174 25.61 1.55 24.14
C CYS A 174 26.20 0.15 23.94
N ALA A 175 27.08 -0.30 24.84
CA ALA A 175 27.63 -1.64 24.80
C ALA A 175 26.54 -2.71 24.93
N TRP A 176 25.59 -2.55 25.87
CA TRP A 176 24.47 -3.47 26.03
C TRP A 176 23.57 -3.54 24.79
N LEU A 177 23.28 -2.39 24.15
CA LEU A 177 22.50 -2.36 22.91
C LEU A 177 23.20 -3.16 21.80
N GLN A 178 24.50 -2.98 21.66
CA GLN A 178 25.32 -3.68 20.66
C GLN A 178 25.43 -5.19 20.95
N GLU A 179 25.67 -5.57 22.20
CA GLU A 179 25.89 -6.95 22.60
C GLU A 179 24.60 -7.78 22.64
N SER A 180 23.51 -7.20 23.13
CA SER A 180 22.28 -7.94 23.40
C SER A 180 21.20 -7.69 22.35
N LYS A 181 20.86 -6.41 22.11
CA LYS A 181 19.68 -6.04 21.31
C LYS A 181 19.91 -6.19 19.81
N VAL A 182 21.06 -5.72 19.31
CA VAL A 182 21.40 -5.74 17.88
C VAL A 182 21.45 -7.17 17.31
N PRO A 183 22.24 -8.12 17.86
CA PRO A 183 22.27 -9.48 17.34
C PRO A 183 20.92 -10.19 17.41
N HIS A 184 20.10 -9.93 18.43
CA HIS A 184 18.75 -10.48 18.51
C HIS A 184 17.88 -10.00 17.34
N VAL A 185 17.78 -8.68 17.14
CA VAL A 185 17.00 -8.10 16.02
C VAL A 185 17.55 -8.57 14.67
N PHE A 186 18.88 -8.59 14.49
CA PHE A 186 19.47 -9.02 13.22
C PHE A 186 19.20 -10.49 12.90
N LYS A 187 19.21 -11.38 13.90
CA LYS A 187 18.83 -12.80 13.72
C LYS A 187 17.35 -12.94 13.35
N GLU A 188 16.45 -12.17 13.98
CA GLU A 188 15.04 -12.17 13.62
C GLU A 188 14.82 -11.67 12.19
N LEU A 189 15.44 -10.55 11.81
CA LEU A 189 15.36 -10.01 10.45
C LEU A 189 15.92 -10.99 9.41
N GLU A 190 16.99 -11.71 9.74
CA GLU A 190 17.60 -12.71 8.86
C GLU A 190 16.63 -13.86 8.58
N PHE A 191 16.01 -14.39 9.63
CA PHE A 191 14.99 -15.43 9.53
C PHE A 191 13.81 -14.96 8.68
N VAL A 192 13.29 -13.76 8.96
CA VAL A 192 12.16 -13.17 8.24
C VAL A 192 12.48 -13.02 6.75
N ILE A 193 13.67 -12.54 6.40
CA ILE A 193 14.08 -12.38 5.01
C ILE A 193 14.22 -13.72 4.29
N ARG A 194 14.68 -14.77 4.97
CA ARG A 194 14.68 -16.13 4.40
C ARG A 194 13.28 -16.61 4.04
N GLU A 195 12.30 -16.38 4.92
CA GLU A 195 10.91 -16.74 4.66
C GLU A 195 10.33 -15.96 3.48
N ILE A 196 10.62 -14.66 3.36
CA ILE A 196 10.24 -13.87 2.18
C ILE A 196 10.86 -14.44 0.90
N CYS A 197 12.15 -14.79 0.94
CA CYS A 197 12.84 -15.36 -0.21
C CYS A 197 12.31 -16.75 -0.61
N LYS A 198 11.80 -17.53 0.36
CA LYS A 198 11.05 -18.78 0.08
C LYS A 198 9.76 -18.48 -0.66
N LYS A 199 8.97 -17.50 -0.18
CA LYS A 199 7.74 -17.06 -0.86
C LYS A 199 8.02 -16.55 -2.28
N LEU A 200 9.12 -15.84 -2.50
CA LEU A 200 9.52 -15.36 -3.83
C LEU A 200 10.19 -16.42 -4.72
N ASN A 201 10.33 -17.67 -4.26
CA ASN A 201 11.00 -18.77 -4.96
C ASN A 201 12.46 -18.47 -5.36
N ILE A 202 13.21 -17.80 -4.47
CA ILE A 202 14.62 -17.40 -4.68
C ILE A 202 15.55 -17.88 -3.56
N SER A 203 15.12 -18.85 -2.74
CA SER A 203 15.92 -19.37 -1.62
C SER A 203 17.28 -19.94 -2.03
N SER A 204 17.42 -20.42 -3.27
CA SER A 204 18.69 -20.91 -3.81
C SER A 204 19.78 -19.83 -3.91
N LYS A 205 19.40 -18.54 -3.84
CA LYS A 205 20.33 -17.41 -3.88
C LYS A 205 20.85 -17.02 -2.49
N LEU A 206 20.40 -17.68 -1.42
CA LEU A 206 20.76 -17.32 -0.04
C LEU A 206 21.97 -18.11 0.47
N ASN A 207 22.74 -17.47 1.34
CA ASN A 207 23.83 -18.12 2.06
C ASN A 207 23.26 -19.04 3.17
N THR A 208 23.79 -20.24 3.34
CA THR A 208 23.32 -21.24 4.32
C THR A 208 24.08 -21.25 5.65
N LYS A 209 25.15 -20.46 5.81
CA LYS A 209 26.07 -20.54 6.96
C LYS A 209 25.44 -20.32 8.35
N PHE A 210 24.34 -19.57 8.46
CA PHE A 210 23.63 -19.31 9.73
C PHE A 210 22.50 -20.31 10.03
N LEU A 211 22.36 -21.38 9.22
CA LEU A 211 21.48 -22.49 9.59
C LEU A 211 22.10 -23.24 10.77
N ASN A 212 21.59 -22.96 11.97
CA ASN A 212 21.74 -23.90 13.08
C ASN A 212 21.17 -25.25 12.63
N SER A 213 21.88 -26.33 12.95
CA SER A 213 21.61 -27.75 12.62
C SER A 213 20.27 -28.32 13.14
N ILE A 214 19.29 -27.48 13.48
CA ILE A 214 18.01 -27.86 14.12
C ILE A 214 16.83 -27.73 13.13
N THR A 215 17.02 -27.12 11.96
CA THR A 215 15.92 -26.78 11.04
C THR A 215 15.92 -27.51 9.70
N GLU A 216 16.87 -28.42 9.40
CA GLU A 216 16.80 -29.21 8.17
C GLU A 216 15.55 -30.12 8.14
N GLU A 217 15.13 -30.66 9.28
CA GLU A 217 13.95 -31.55 9.37
C GLU A 217 12.60 -30.81 9.32
N LYS A 218 12.56 -29.51 9.68
CA LYS A 218 11.33 -28.69 9.68
C LYS A 218 11.21 -27.75 8.48
N VAL A 219 12.30 -27.37 7.83
CA VAL A 219 12.28 -26.53 6.61
C VAL A 219 11.80 -27.33 5.39
N ALA A 220 11.93 -28.65 5.41
CA ALA A 220 11.46 -29.55 4.35
C ALA A 220 9.91 -29.71 4.28
N LYS A 221 9.14 -29.12 5.19
CA LYS A 221 7.66 -29.15 5.20
C LYS A 221 7.02 -27.77 4.99
N SER A 222 7.59 -26.92 4.14
CA SER A 222 6.83 -25.79 3.60
C SER A 222 5.75 -26.31 2.66
N CYS A 223 4.49 -26.04 2.99
CA CYS A 223 3.30 -26.45 2.23
C CYS A 223 3.04 -25.60 0.96
N PHE A 224 4.01 -24.80 0.50
CA PHE A 224 3.89 -24.06 -0.76
C PHE A 224 4.38 -24.94 -1.91
N GLY A 225 3.51 -25.14 -2.91
CA GLY A 225 3.86 -25.84 -4.15
C GLY A 225 5.01 -25.13 -4.86
N ILE A 226 6.23 -25.61 -4.64
CA ILE A 226 7.41 -25.11 -5.34
C ILE A 226 7.22 -25.44 -6.82
N ASN A 227 7.28 -24.42 -7.68
CA ASN A 227 7.24 -24.51 -9.15
C ASN A 227 5.88 -24.84 -9.81
N GLN A 228 4.76 -24.36 -9.28
CA GLN A 228 3.48 -24.36 -10.02
C GLN A 228 3.11 -22.95 -10.46
N SER A 229 2.61 -22.81 -11.69
CA SER A 229 2.11 -21.53 -12.17
C SER A 229 0.76 -21.22 -11.49
N GLU A 230 0.66 -20.04 -10.89
CA GLU A 230 -0.57 -19.57 -10.26
C GLU A 230 -1.42 -18.81 -11.28
N LYS A 231 -2.70 -19.17 -11.36
CA LYS A 231 -3.67 -18.52 -12.25
C LYS A 231 -4.37 -17.39 -11.50
N HIS A 232 -4.22 -16.16 -11.97
CA HIS A 232 -4.89 -14.99 -11.43
C HIS A 232 -5.92 -14.45 -12.43
N MET A 233 -7.17 -14.31 -11.99
CA MET A 233 -8.24 -13.70 -12.79
C MET A 233 -8.41 -12.25 -12.39
N LEU A 234 -8.21 -11.34 -13.35
CA LEU A 234 -8.26 -9.91 -13.20
C LEU A 234 -9.57 -9.37 -13.76
N VAL A 235 -10.22 -8.48 -13.00
CA VAL A 235 -11.49 -7.86 -13.36
C VAL A 235 -11.41 -6.34 -13.30
N SER A 236 -12.15 -5.66 -14.18
CA SER A 236 -12.28 -4.20 -14.15
C SER A 236 -13.08 -3.73 -12.93
N LYS A 237 -12.72 -2.56 -12.38
CA LYS A 237 -13.51 -1.86 -11.34
C LYS A 237 -14.75 -1.16 -11.90
N SER A 238 -14.72 -0.78 -13.17
CA SER A 238 -15.75 0.00 -13.84
C SER A 238 -16.63 -0.92 -14.70
N GLY A 239 -17.75 -1.37 -14.11
CA GLY A 239 -18.82 -2.11 -14.79
C GLY A 239 -18.44 -3.50 -15.33
N ALA A 240 -19.45 -4.28 -15.72
CA ALA A 240 -19.31 -5.70 -16.04
C ALA A 240 -18.46 -6.04 -17.29
N ASP A 241 -18.00 -5.06 -18.10
CA ASP A 241 -17.66 -5.33 -19.50
C ASP A 241 -16.53 -4.49 -20.17
N GLN A 242 -15.57 -3.94 -19.41
CA GLN A 242 -14.48 -3.12 -20.03
C GLN A 242 -13.18 -3.89 -20.33
N LEU A 243 -12.65 -4.68 -19.39
CA LEU A 243 -11.46 -5.53 -19.59
C LEU A 243 -11.49 -6.70 -18.59
N LYS A 244 -11.24 -7.91 -19.07
CA LYS A 244 -10.99 -9.12 -18.27
C LYS A 244 -9.65 -9.70 -18.71
N ALA A 245 -8.82 -10.12 -17.76
CA ALA A 245 -7.56 -10.77 -18.06
C ALA A 245 -7.31 -11.97 -17.15
N THR A 246 -6.68 -13.01 -17.67
CA THR A 246 -6.13 -14.12 -16.89
C THR A 246 -4.62 -14.04 -17.01
N VAL A 247 -3.91 -13.96 -15.90
CA VAL A 247 -2.44 -13.92 -15.87
C VAL A 247 -1.94 -15.15 -15.12
N PHE A 248 -1.04 -15.92 -15.75
CA PHE A 248 -0.36 -17.04 -15.13
C PHE A 248 1.03 -16.59 -14.67
N LEU A 249 1.28 -16.64 -13.36
CA LEU A 249 2.55 -16.24 -12.77
C LEU A 249 3.33 -17.45 -12.24
N LEU A 250 4.63 -17.49 -12.49
CA LEU A 250 5.57 -18.44 -11.89
C LEU A 250 6.75 -17.68 -11.32
N GLY A 251 6.68 -17.37 -10.02
CA GLY A 251 7.66 -16.49 -9.36
C GLY A 251 7.68 -15.11 -10.04
N GLU A 252 8.83 -14.73 -10.59
CA GLU A 252 8.98 -13.47 -11.32
C GLU A 252 8.49 -13.50 -12.78
N ASN A 253 8.11 -14.67 -13.31
CA ASN A 253 7.79 -14.83 -14.73
C ASN A 253 6.27 -14.74 -14.97
N VAL A 254 5.89 -13.97 -15.98
CA VAL A 254 4.57 -14.06 -16.62
C VAL A 254 4.65 -15.12 -17.70
N CYS A 255 3.96 -16.24 -17.47
CA CYS A 255 4.01 -17.40 -18.35
C CYS A 255 2.98 -17.34 -19.48
N GLN A 256 1.79 -16.82 -19.18
CA GLN A 256 0.69 -16.72 -20.12
C GLN A 256 -0.23 -15.58 -19.70
N VAL A 257 -0.77 -14.88 -20.69
CA VAL A 257 -1.77 -13.81 -20.49
C VAL A 257 -2.90 -14.00 -21.48
N GLU A 258 -4.11 -14.12 -20.96
CA GLU A 258 -5.35 -14.15 -21.73
C GLU A 258 -6.09 -12.84 -21.48
N ILE A 259 -6.67 -12.27 -22.53
CA ILE A 259 -7.41 -11.02 -22.43
C ILE A 259 -8.75 -11.11 -23.14
N SER A 260 -9.71 -10.35 -22.65
CA SER A 260 -11.01 -10.15 -23.25
C SER A 260 -11.48 -8.73 -22.99
N PHE A 261 -11.76 -7.95 -24.03
CA PHE A 261 -12.26 -6.58 -23.91
C PHE A 261 -13.21 -6.22 -25.05
N LYS A 262 -14.03 -5.19 -24.84
CA LYS A 262 -15.01 -4.73 -25.83
C LYS A 262 -14.29 -4.05 -26.99
N HIS A 263 -14.55 -4.51 -28.22
CA HIS A 263 -14.00 -3.91 -29.43
C HIS A 263 -15.08 -3.87 -30.51
N SER A 264 -15.54 -2.67 -30.85
CA SER A 264 -16.70 -2.45 -31.74
C SER A 264 -16.48 -2.95 -33.16
N LYS A 265 -15.23 -3.02 -33.63
CA LYS A 265 -14.89 -3.52 -34.97
C LYS A 265 -14.83 -5.04 -35.06
N TYR A 266 -14.93 -5.76 -33.93
CA TYR A 266 -14.88 -7.23 -33.91
C TYR A 266 -16.30 -7.81 -34.07
N PRO A 267 -16.51 -8.92 -34.83
CA PRO A 267 -17.85 -9.43 -35.14
C PRO A 267 -18.75 -9.73 -33.93
N SER A 268 -18.16 -10.15 -32.80
CA SER A 268 -18.86 -10.44 -31.54
C SER A 268 -18.95 -9.24 -30.59
N GLY A 269 -18.45 -8.05 -30.98
CA GLY A 269 -18.32 -6.87 -30.12
C GLY A 269 -17.28 -7.00 -28.99
N VAL A 270 -16.69 -8.19 -28.83
CA VAL A 270 -15.68 -8.53 -27.81
C VAL A 270 -14.50 -9.18 -28.51
N PHE A 271 -13.31 -8.61 -28.31
CA PHE A 271 -12.05 -9.18 -28.75
C PHE A 271 -11.48 -10.09 -27.65
N ARG A 272 -10.99 -11.26 -28.04
CA ARG A 272 -10.29 -12.19 -27.15
C ARG A 272 -8.97 -12.59 -27.78
N SER A 273 -7.94 -12.64 -26.96
CA SER A 273 -6.63 -13.09 -27.40
C SER A 273 -5.82 -13.69 -26.25
N THR A 274 -4.86 -14.54 -26.60
CA THR A 274 -3.95 -15.18 -25.67
C THR A 274 -2.52 -14.94 -26.13
N ALA A 275 -1.65 -14.49 -25.24
CA ALA A 275 -0.22 -14.46 -25.47
C ALA A 275 0.29 -15.89 -25.65
N MET A 276 1.08 -16.15 -26.68
CA MET A 276 1.58 -17.48 -26.97
C MET A 276 2.43 -18.03 -25.80
N PRO A 277 2.23 -19.30 -25.38
CA PRO A 277 2.88 -19.86 -24.19
C PRO A 277 4.43 -19.90 -24.23
N ASN A 278 5.01 -19.86 -25.44
CA ASN A 278 6.46 -19.81 -25.64
C ASN A 278 7.07 -18.44 -25.36
N VAL A 279 6.24 -17.40 -25.13
CA VAL A 279 6.70 -16.03 -24.89
C VAL A 279 6.43 -15.67 -23.43
N GLN A 280 7.47 -15.85 -22.61
CA GLN A 280 7.46 -15.50 -21.20
C GLN A 280 8.28 -14.23 -20.98
N TRP A 281 7.87 -13.41 -20.02
CA TRP A 281 8.65 -12.23 -19.61
C TRP A 281 8.68 -12.08 -18.10
N LYS A 282 9.70 -11.37 -17.62
CA LYS A 282 9.89 -11.14 -16.18
C LYS A 282 9.22 -9.87 -15.73
N LEU A 283 8.54 -9.93 -14.58
CA LEU A 283 8.12 -8.78 -13.83
C LEU A 283 9.33 -8.23 -13.08
N GLN A 284 9.92 -7.18 -13.63
CA GLN A 284 11.12 -6.55 -13.06
C GLN A 284 10.93 -6.15 -11.59
N GLN A 285 9.71 -5.80 -11.18
CA GLN A 285 9.37 -5.45 -9.80
C GLN A 285 9.62 -6.60 -8.82
N LEU A 286 9.23 -7.83 -9.17
CA LEU A 286 9.50 -9.01 -8.34
C LEU A 286 10.98 -9.38 -8.34
N GLN A 287 11.62 -9.26 -9.50
CA GLN A 287 13.06 -9.50 -9.61
C GLN A 287 13.87 -8.52 -8.75
N ASP A 288 13.57 -7.22 -8.83
CA ASP A 288 14.23 -6.18 -8.04
C ASP A 288 14.01 -6.41 -6.55
N THR A 289 12.77 -6.68 -6.14
CA THR A 289 12.43 -6.99 -4.74
C THR A 289 13.23 -8.19 -4.26
N GLY A 290 13.25 -9.26 -5.03
CA GLY A 290 14.03 -10.45 -4.72
C GLY A 290 15.53 -10.17 -4.61
N ASN A 291 16.09 -9.37 -5.52
CA ASN A 291 17.49 -8.95 -5.48
C ASN A 291 17.80 -8.11 -4.23
N TYR A 292 16.89 -7.21 -3.83
CA TYR A 292 17.05 -6.45 -2.58
C TYR A 292 16.97 -7.36 -1.36
N CYS A 293 16.03 -8.31 -1.30
CA CYS A 293 15.96 -9.29 -0.21
C CYS A 293 17.25 -10.12 -0.08
N VAL A 294 17.84 -10.56 -1.20
CA VAL A 294 19.13 -11.27 -1.20
C VAL A 294 20.25 -10.35 -0.69
N LYS A 295 20.27 -9.08 -1.07
CA LYS A 295 21.26 -8.11 -0.55
C LYS A 295 21.08 -7.86 0.95
N ILE A 296 19.85 -7.70 1.43
CA ILE A 296 19.54 -7.58 2.87
C ILE A 296 20.08 -8.79 3.62
N HIS A 297 19.80 -10.01 3.10
CA HIS A 297 20.30 -11.25 3.68
C HIS A 297 21.83 -11.27 3.77
N GLN A 298 22.52 -10.93 2.69
CA GLN A 298 23.99 -10.88 2.66
C GLN A 298 24.54 -9.85 3.65
N THR A 299 23.92 -8.67 3.76
CA THR A 299 24.33 -7.63 4.72
C THR A 299 24.11 -8.09 6.16
N LEU A 300 22.97 -8.73 6.47
CA LEU A 300 22.69 -9.27 7.79
C LEU A 300 23.69 -10.37 8.18
N VAL A 301 23.96 -11.32 7.28
CA VAL A 301 24.94 -12.39 7.52
C VAL A 301 26.33 -11.81 7.80
N LYS A 302 26.79 -10.86 6.99
CA LYS A 302 28.09 -10.21 7.20
C LYS A 302 28.14 -9.43 8.52
N ALA A 303 27.07 -8.71 8.86
CA ALA A 303 27.01 -7.95 10.09
C ALA A 303 27.01 -8.88 11.32
N LEU A 304 26.25 -9.97 11.28
CA LEU A 304 26.23 -11.00 12.32
C LEU A 304 27.59 -11.70 12.48
N GLU A 305 28.30 -12.00 11.39
CA GLU A 305 29.68 -12.53 11.45
C GLU A 305 30.62 -11.55 12.16
N SER A 306 30.55 -10.26 11.86
CA SER A 306 31.35 -9.23 12.53
C SER A 306 30.98 -9.07 14.00
N ILE A 307 29.68 -9.04 14.33
CA ILE A 307 29.18 -8.95 15.71
C ILE A 307 29.65 -10.14 16.55
N THR A 308 29.64 -11.35 15.99
CA THR A 308 30.13 -12.56 16.69
C THR A 308 31.61 -12.46 17.04
N LYS A 309 32.43 -11.81 16.19
CA LYS A 309 33.85 -11.55 16.49
C LYS A 309 34.01 -10.52 17.60
N LEU A 310 33.27 -9.41 17.52
CA LEU A 310 33.26 -8.38 18.56
C LEU A 310 32.85 -8.92 19.93
N GLU A 311 31.91 -9.87 19.95
CA GLU A 311 31.48 -10.57 21.18
C GLU A 311 32.60 -11.43 21.78
N GLN A 312 33.38 -12.13 20.94
CA GLN A 312 34.54 -12.91 21.37
C GLN A 312 35.67 -12.02 21.94
N ASP A 313 35.90 -10.88 21.28
CA ASP A 313 36.94 -9.92 21.67
C ASP A 313 36.50 -9.00 22.83
N LYS A 314 35.21 -9.04 23.21
CA LYS A 314 34.56 -8.16 24.20
C LYS A 314 34.82 -6.67 23.97
N SER A 315 34.97 -6.28 22.71
CA SER A 315 35.36 -4.93 22.31
C SER A 315 34.14 -4.11 21.84
N TRP A 316 33.23 -3.81 22.77
CA TRP A 316 32.08 -2.94 22.52
C TRP A 316 32.46 -1.49 22.82
N ASP A 317 32.73 -0.73 21.77
CA ASP A 317 33.20 0.65 21.79
C ASP A 317 32.42 1.53 20.80
N LEU A 318 32.86 2.78 20.62
CA LEU A 318 32.21 3.72 19.71
C LEU A 318 32.46 3.35 18.23
N ALA A 319 33.61 2.76 17.90
CA ALA A 319 33.93 2.33 16.54
C ALA A 319 33.05 1.16 16.07
N SER A 320 32.81 0.19 16.95
CA SER A 320 31.83 -0.88 16.73
C SER A 320 30.40 -0.34 16.65
N ALA A 321 30.05 0.69 17.44
CA ALA A 321 28.75 1.34 17.35
C ALA A 321 28.56 2.00 15.97
N ASP A 322 29.58 2.68 15.43
CA ASP A 322 29.54 3.27 14.09
C ASP A 322 29.41 2.21 12.98
N PHE A 323 30.10 1.07 13.12
CA PHE A 323 29.93 -0.07 12.21
C PHE A 323 28.49 -0.59 12.23
N VAL A 324 27.92 -0.82 13.41
CA VAL A 324 26.54 -1.29 13.57
C VAL A 324 25.56 -0.26 13.00
N MET A 325 25.75 1.02 13.29
CA MET A 325 24.93 2.11 12.76
C MET A 325 24.99 2.21 11.23
N SER A 326 26.16 2.01 10.63
CA SER A 326 26.32 1.94 9.18
C SER A 326 25.58 0.75 8.58
N ALA A 327 25.66 -0.43 9.22
CA ALA A 327 24.92 -1.61 8.80
C ALA A 327 23.40 -1.40 8.88
N ILE A 328 22.90 -0.84 9.99
CA ILE A 328 21.48 -0.49 10.17
C ILE A 328 21.03 0.47 9.05
N THR A 329 21.78 1.53 8.79
CA THR A 329 21.44 2.53 7.76
C THR A 329 21.35 1.90 6.37
N GLN A 330 22.31 1.04 6.03
CA GLN A 330 22.31 0.29 4.76
C GLN A 330 21.10 -0.64 4.66
N LEU A 331 20.77 -1.36 5.73
CA LEU A 331 19.60 -2.23 5.79
C LEU A 331 18.30 -1.42 5.62
N THR A 332 18.15 -0.28 6.31
CA THR A 332 16.98 0.60 6.20
C THR A 332 16.75 1.05 4.75
N ASP A 333 17.80 1.45 4.04
CA ASP A 333 17.71 1.80 2.61
C ASP A 333 17.30 0.60 1.74
N LEU A 334 17.91 -0.57 1.97
CA LEU A 334 17.58 -1.79 1.21
C LEU A 334 16.12 -2.24 1.44
N PHE A 335 15.62 -2.21 2.67
CA PHE A 335 14.22 -2.51 2.99
C PHE A 335 13.27 -1.53 2.29
N LYS A 336 13.61 -0.24 2.28
CA LYS A 336 12.84 0.80 1.57
C LYS A 336 12.80 0.52 0.07
N ARG A 337 13.93 0.18 -0.55
CA ARG A 337 14.01 -0.16 -1.99
C ARG A 337 13.22 -1.43 -2.33
N ALA A 338 13.33 -2.48 -1.51
CA ALA A 338 12.57 -3.72 -1.69
C ALA A 338 11.05 -3.45 -1.69
N LYS A 339 10.55 -2.69 -0.71
CA LYS A 339 9.14 -2.30 -0.63
C LYS A 339 8.71 -1.45 -1.83
N ASN A 340 9.48 -0.42 -2.16
CA ASN A 340 9.13 0.51 -3.23
C ASN A 340 9.08 -0.16 -4.60
N ALA A 341 9.91 -1.18 -4.85
CA ALA A 341 9.88 -1.94 -6.10
C ALA A 341 8.53 -2.64 -6.35
N MET A 342 7.86 -3.14 -5.29
CA MET A 342 6.53 -3.73 -5.40
C MET A 342 5.40 -2.68 -5.37
N ILE A 343 5.52 -1.64 -4.54
CA ILE A 343 4.46 -0.65 -4.34
C ILE A 343 4.30 0.25 -5.56
N LEU A 344 5.42 0.70 -6.14
CA LEU A 344 5.41 1.70 -7.21
C LEU A 344 5.56 1.03 -8.58
N PRO A 345 4.51 1.05 -9.44
CA PRO A 345 4.63 0.54 -10.79
C PRO A 345 5.60 1.40 -11.60
N ARG A 346 6.44 0.74 -12.40
CA ARG A 346 7.34 1.45 -13.32
C ARG A 346 6.52 2.10 -14.44
N LYS A 347 6.70 3.40 -14.63
CA LYS A 347 6.11 4.13 -15.75
C LYS A 347 6.79 3.65 -17.04
N LYS A 348 6.00 3.13 -17.98
CA LYS A 348 6.44 2.86 -19.35
C LYS A 348 5.79 3.87 -20.29
N THR A 349 6.55 4.39 -21.23
CA THR A 349 6.00 5.25 -22.30
C THR A 349 5.20 4.40 -23.29
N LEU A 350 4.30 5.02 -24.08
CA LEU A 350 3.55 4.29 -25.12
C LEU A 350 4.50 3.68 -26.17
N ALA A 351 5.57 4.38 -26.53
CA ALA A 351 6.59 3.89 -27.46
C ALA A 351 7.35 2.67 -26.90
N GLU A 352 7.62 2.64 -25.58
CA GLU A 352 8.22 1.46 -24.94
C GLU A 352 7.26 0.26 -24.96
N LEU A 353 5.96 0.49 -24.76
CA LEU A 353 4.94 -0.55 -24.83
C LEU A 353 4.75 -1.10 -26.24
N GLU A 354 4.82 -0.25 -27.26
CA GLU A 354 4.74 -0.64 -28.67
C GLU A 354 5.96 -1.50 -29.09
N ASN A 355 7.14 -1.16 -28.57
CA ASN A 355 8.37 -1.90 -28.83
C ASN A 355 8.56 -3.14 -27.93
N PHE A 356 7.70 -3.32 -26.92
CA PHE A 356 7.79 -4.43 -25.98
C PHE A 356 7.43 -5.75 -26.67
N GLN A 357 8.43 -6.56 -26.97
CA GLN A 357 8.27 -7.76 -27.80
C GLN A 357 7.12 -8.70 -27.37
N PRO A 358 6.88 -8.98 -26.07
CA PRO A 358 5.79 -9.87 -25.67
C PRO A 358 4.39 -9.48 -26.14
N THR A 359 4.09 -8.19 -26.36
CA THR A 359 2.77 -7.74 -26.83
C THR A 359 2.52 -8.06 -28.30
N LYS A 360 3.56 -8.45 -29.06
CA LYS A 360 3.46 -8.85 -30.47
C LYS A 360 3.08 -10.32 -30.66
N PHE A 361 3.12 -11.12 -29.60
CA PHE A 361 2.91 -12.57 -29.65
C PHE A 361 1.54 -12.99 -29.13
N PHE A 362 0.53 -12.14 -29.32
CA PHE A 362 -0.86 -12.47 -29.05
C PHE A 362 -1.48 -13.19 -30.26
N ASN A 363 -2.32 -14.20 -29.99
CA ASN A 363 -3.06 -14.92 -31.02
C ASN A 363 -4.57 -14.98 -30.68
N PRO A 364 -5.46 -14.36 -31.48
CA PRO A 364 -5.17 -13.50 -32.63
C PRO A 364 -4.37 -12.22 -32.25
N PRO A 365 -3.62 -11.60 -33.17
CA PRO A 365 -2.82 -10.41 -32.87
C PRO A 365 -3.69 -9.26 -32.36
N LEU A 366 -3.12 -8.44 -31.47
CA LEU A 366 -3.82 -7.27 -30.93
C LEU A 366 -4.18 -6.29 -32.05
N PRO A 367 -5.34 -5.59 -31.96
CA PRO A 367 -5.64 -4.49 -32.87
C PRO A 367 -4.54 -3.41 -32.80
N PRO A 368 -4.22 -2.73 -33.91
CA PRO A 368 -3.09 -1.79 -33.99
C PRO A 368 -3.27 -0.54 -33.12
N ASP A 369 -4.50 -0.23 -32.72
CA ASP A 369 -4.82 0.85 -31.79
C ASP A 369 -4.67 0.45 -30.32
N TYR A 370 -4.34 -0.80 -29.99
CA TYR A 370 -4.27 -1.30 -28.61
C TYR A 370 -2.86 -1.71 -28.20
N LEU A 371 -2.43 -1.20 -27.04
CA LEU A 371 -1.23 -1.64 -26.35
C LEU A 371 -1.59 -2.27 -25.01
N ILE A 372 -0.77 -3.20 -24.52
CA ILE A 372 -1.00 -3.91 -23.26
C ILE A 372 0.19 -3.81 -22.34
N SER A 373 -0.09 -3.65 -21.05
CA SER A 373 0.90 -3.70 -19.99
C SER A 373 0.42 -4.56 -18.83
N VAL A 374 1.31 -5.41 -18.32
CA VAL A 374 1.10 -6.17 -17.08
C VAL A 374 2.16 -5.73 -16.08
N TYR A 375 1.72 -5.31 -14.90
CA TYR A 375 2.59 -4.79 -13.84
C TYR A 375 1.99 -5.05 -12.45
N ILE A 376 2.80 -4.82 -11.41
CA ILE A 376 2.37 -4.94 -10.02
C ILE A 376 2.16 -3.54 -9.43
N SER A 377 1.13 -3.40 -8.60
CA SER A 377 0.93 -2.22 -7.77
C SER A 377 0.58 -2.69 -6.37
N ALA A 378 1.54 -2.54 -5.45
CA ALA A 378 1.47 -3.08 -4.10
C ALA A 378 1.15 -4.58 -4.10
N SER A 379 -0.06 -4.96 -3.67
CA SER A 379 -0.50 -6.35 -3.58
C SER A 379 -1.28 -6.85 -4.79
N LYS A 380 -1.35 -6.05 -5.86
CA LYS A 380 -2.20 -6.31 -7.01
C LYS A 380 -1.38 -6.55 -8.26
N VAL A 381 -1.81 -7.51 -9.06
CA VAL A 381 -1.41 -7.61 -10.47
C VAL A 381 -2.43 -6.82 -11.27
N ILE A 382 -1.93 -5.95 -12.14
CA ILE A 382 -2.74 -5.08 -12.99
C ILE A 382 -2.42 -5.40 -14.44
N CYS A 383 -3.46 -5.56 -15.25
CA CYS A 383 -3.40 -5.60 -16.69
C CYS A 383 -4.11 -4.36 -17.23
N ALA A 384 -3.39 -3.53 -17.97
CA ALA A 384 -3.91 -2.31 -18.57
C ALA A 384 -3.87 -2.41 -20.10
N THR A 385 -4.95 -2.00 -20.75
CA THR A 385 -5.03 -1.78 -22.19
C THR A 385 -5.09 -0.28 -22.49
N TYR A 386 -4.26 0.17 -23.43
CA TYR A 386 -4.21 1.56 -23.87
C TYR A 386 -4.72 1.63 -25.30
N GLN A 387 -5.84 2.32 -25.52
CA GLN A 387 -6.35 2.58 -26.85
C GLN A 387 -5.83 3.93 -27.35
N THR A 388 -5.09 3.90 -28.45
CA THR A 388 -4.60 5.08 -29.15
C THR A 388 -5.50 5.38 -30.36
N GLN A 389 -5.97 6.61 -30.52
CA GLN A 389 -6.75 6.95 -31.71
C GLN A 389 -5.85 6.94 -32.94
N SER A 390 -6.29 6.23 -33.99
CA SER A 390 -5.55 6.06 -35.23
C SER A 390 -5.26 7.40 -35.91
N LYS A 391 -4.05 7.55 -36.46
CA LYS A 391 -3.62 8.67 -37.30
C LYS A 391 -4.34 8.64 -38.67
N VAL A 392 -5.63 8.99 -38.73
CA VAL A 392 -6.32 9.16 -40.02
C VAL A 392 -7.11 10.47 -40.03
N SER A 393 -6.51 11.48 -40.72
CA SER A 393 -7.03 12.72 -41.35
C SER A 393 -7.80 13.73 -40.46
N ILE A 394 -7.53 15.04 -40.39
CA ILE A 394 -7.08 16.09 -41.34
C ILE A 394 -6.33 17.20 -40.53
N PRO A 395 -5.22 17.80 -40.99
CA PRO A 395 -4.66 19.03 -40.37
C PRO A 395 -5.51 20.26 -40.78
N PRO A 396 -5.87 21.21 -39.89
CA PRO A 396 -5.05 21.74 -38.81
C PRO A 396 -5.83 22.00 -37.51
N LEU A 397 -5.82 21.07 -36.55
CA LEU A 397 -6.27 21.34 -35.17
C LEU A 397 -5.31 20.65 -34.19
N PRO A 398 -4.97 21.28 -33.05
CA PRO A 398 -4.07 20.70 -32.06
C PRO A 398 -4.70 19.44 -31.48
N ILE A 399 -4.05 18.30 -31.73
CA ILE A 399 -4.51 16.97 -31.36
C ILE A 399 -4.38 16.83 -29.83
N GLN A 400 -5.50 16.90 -29.10
CA GLN A 400 -5.57 16.22 -27.81
C GLN A 400 -5.67 14.71 -28.11
N ASN A 401 -4.55 14.00 -27.99
CA ASN A 401 -4.53 12.54 -27.97
C ASN A 401 -5.41 12.06 -26.81
N SER A 402 -6.69 11.77 -27.06
CA SER A 402 -7.56 11.16 -26.05
C SER A 402 -7.15 9.68 -25.90
N LEU A 403 -6.23 9.44 -24.97
CA LEU A 403 -5.79 8.10 -24.58
C LEU A 403 -6.88 7.48 -23.70
N ASN A 404 -7.50 6.39 -24.15
CA ASN A 404 -8.44 5.63 -23.32
C ASN A 404 -7.69 4.48 -22.63
N ILE A 405 -7.77 4.43 -21.30
CA ILE A 405 -7.09 3.43 -20.48
C ILE A 405 -8.17 2.58 -19.79
N SER A 406 -8.17 1.28 -20.08
CA SER A 406 -8.97 0.30 -19.35
C SER A 406 -8.04 -0.61 -18.55
N GLN A 407 -8.39 -0.90 -17.30
CA GLN A 407 -7.57 -1.71 -16.41
C GLN A 407 -8.39 -2.80 -15.72
N ALA A 408 -7.78 -3.97 -15.58
CA ALA A 408 -8.27 -5.08 -14.78
C ALA A 408 -7.23 -5.39 -13.71
N GLU A 409 -7.68 -5.70 -12.49
CA GLU A 409 -6.79 -5.98 -11.36
C GLU A 409 -7.22 -7.21 -10.57
N CYS A 410 -6.26 -7.84 -9.90
CA CYS A 410 -6.46 -8.96 -8.99
C CYS A 410 -5.53 -8.80 -7.79
N ILE A 411 -6.04 -9.03 -6.58
CA ILE A 411 -5.22 -9.08 -5.37
C ILE A 411 -4.51 -10.45 -5.32
N VAL A 412 -3.20 -10.43 -5.12
CA VAL A 412 -2.39 -11.64 -4.91
C VAL A 412 -2.04 -11.72 -3.42
N PRO A 413 -2.63 -12.66 -2.66
CA PRO A 413 -2.42 -12.77 -1.21
C PRO A 413 -0.93 -12.90 -0.83
N GLN A 414 -0.16 -13.63 -1.62
CA GLN A 414 1.28 -13.77 -1.42
C GLN A 414 2.02 -12.41 -1.45
N PHE A 415 1.61 -11.47 -2.30
CA PHE A 415 2.22 -10.14 -2.35
C PHE A 415 1.83 -9.29 -1.12
N MET A 416 0.59 -9.45 -0.62
CA MET A 416 0.20 -8.83 0.66
C MET A 416 1.07 -9.33 1.80
N ASP A 417 1.25 -10.65 1.91
CA ASP A 417 2.08 -11.25 2.95
C ASP A 417 3.51 -10.71 2.90
N VAL A 418 4.13 -10.72 1.72
CA VAL A 418 5.51 -10.24 1.55
C VAL A 418 5.63 -8.77 1.97
N LEU A 419 4.70 -7.92 1.52
CA LEU A 419 4.70 -6.50 1.89
C LEU A 419 4.46 -6.28 3.37
N TYR A 420 3.52 -7.01 3.98
CA TYR A 420 3.25 -6.94 5.40
C TYR A 420 4.49 -7.31 6.23
N VAL A 421 5.12 -8.44 5.91
CA VAL A 421 6.31 -8.91 6.62
C VAL A 421 7.49 -7.95 6.43
N LEU A 422 7.70 -7.42 5.21
CA LEU A 422 8.71 -6.37 4.97
C LEU A 422 8.44 -5.10 5.79
N ASN A 423 7.17 -4.71 5.96
CA ASN A 423 6.79 -3.56 6.78
C ASN A 423 7.11 -3.78 8.26
N VAL A 424 6.76 -4.94 8.81
CA VAL A 424 7.03 -5.28 10.20
C VAL A 424 8.54 -5.31 10.45
N ALA A 425 9.30 -6.00 9.60
CA ALA A 425 10.76 -6.06 9.68
C ALA A 425 11.41 -4.67 9.59
N SER A 426 10.96 -3.83 8.66
CA SER A 426 11.44 -2.44 8.55
C SER A 426 11.09 -1.62 9.79
N GLY A 427 9.93 -1.84 10.42
CA GLY A 427 9.55 -1.17 11.66
C GLY A 427 10.45 -1.56 12.84
N GLN A 428 10.75 -2.85 12.99
CA GLN A 428 11.69 -3.34 14.01
C GLN A 428 13.09 -2.72 13.83
N LEU A 429 13.58 -2.67 12.59
CA LEU A 429 14.87 -2.05 12.28
C LEU A 429 14.89 -0.54 12.59
N ASN A 430 13.83 0.19 12.24
CA ASN A 430 13.73 1.62 12.52
C ASN A 430 13.72 1.91 14.03
N HIS A 431 13.06 1.06 14.83
CA HIS A 431 13.07 1.20 16.29
C HIS A 431 14.47 0.97 16.88
N LEU A 432 15.20 -0.01 16.35
CA LEU A 432 16.61 -0.23 16.72
C LEU A 432 17.48 0.97 16.31
N GLU A 433 17.28 1.49 15.10
CA GLU A 433 17.99 2.67 14.58
C GLU A 433 17.78 3.89 15.47
N MET A 434 16.55 4.18 15.89
CA MET A 434 16.25 5.28 16.81
C MET A 434 16.94 5.09 18.17
N SER A 435 16.88 3.88 18.73
CA SER A 435 17.54 3.56 20.00
C SER A 435 19.04 3.82 19.93
N MET A 436 19.70 3.26 18.91
CA MET A 436 21.15 3.39 18.71
C MET A 436 21.56 4.83 18.41
N LYS A 437 20.84 5.54 17.51
CA LYS A 437 21.15 6.95 17.19
C LYS A 437 21.08 7.84 18.42
N THR A 438 20.08 7.63 19.28
CA THR A 438 19.90 8.46 20.47
C THR A 438 21.13 8.36 21.39
N VAL A 439 21.56 7.14 21.69
CA VAL A 439 22.72 6.89 22.57
C VAL A 439 24.03 7.35 21.91
N VAL A 440 24.26 7.01 20.64
CA VAL A 440 25.50 7.39 19.92
C VAL A 440 25.60 8.91 19.75
N CYS A 441 24.50 9.62 19.44
CA CYS A 441 24.51 11.08 19.35
C CYS A 441 24.76 11.76 20.71
N GLN A 442 24.30 11.17 21.81
CA GLN A 442 24.65 11.66 23.15
C GLN A 442 26.13 11.42 23.44
N LEU A 443 26.64 10.21 23.20
CA LEU A 443 28.05 9.89 23.38
C LEU A 443 28.97 10.82 22.59
N ASN A 444 28.70 11.05 21.30
CA ASN A 444 29.49 11.96 20.46
C ASN A 444 29.50 13.42 20.93
N LYS A 445 28.51 13.84 21.74
CA LYS A 445 28.45 15.20 22.31
C LYS A 445 29.27 15.32 23.60
N TYR A 446 29.36 14.26 24.38
CA TYR A 446 29.92 14.29 25.75
C TYR A 446 31.23 13.52 25.92
N VAL A 447 31.58 12.66 24.96
CA VAL A 447 32.84 11.91 24.89
C VAL A 447 33.62 12.43 23.69
N LYS A 448 34.74 13.12 23.94
CA LYS A 448 35.64 13.66 22.92
C LYS A 448 36.80 12.72 22.65
#